data_AF-L8H4Z9-F1
#
_entry.id   AF-L8H4Z9-F1
#
_cell.length_a   1.000
_cell.length_b   1.000
_cell.length_c   1.000
_cell.angle_alpha   90.00
_cell.angle_beta   90.00
_cell.angle_gamma   90.00
#
_symmetry.space_group_name_H-M   'P 1'
#
loop_
_entity.id
_entity.type
_entity.pdbx_description
1 polymer ?
#
loop_
_entity_poly.entity_id
_entity_poly.type
_entity_poly.pdbx_seq_one_letter_code
_entity_poly.pdbx_strand_id
1 'polypeptide(L)'
;MVRPVHGSVVLGLLLGLLLVVVAASGLESHHHEEDHQVEVSVEGVASRFPMRKSTTPPEVQVQAVQGLIGRLLGASYVPRFQLSISPTPQEDESSTSDHDFYTLSTTTVGGVTQVQIQGSSGVALASGLHWYLKYSCNCSVSWGVAGSGNNLALPSSLPLLSKPLTMQSPVKYRYYLNTCTHSYSSVWWQWDRWEQEIDWMARNHGLLTTHRLLALHGISLPLSSTGQESIFAEVFKALGLTEDDLASFFVGPAFLAWGRMGNIQGWGGPLDLAWRLAQAELQKKIVERQRMFGMLPVLPAFAGFVPEASVKFTLGRGGGCGEQGIKRIYPTANLTKSADWAGFPHQYTNVYFLSPLDSLYKTIGSKVIRLVEEEFGTDHIYNADTFNE
;
A
#
# COMPACT_ATOMS: atom_id res chain seq x y z
N MET A 1 16.13 54.99 7.46
CA MET A 1 14.72 54.52 7.44
C MET A 1 14.46 54.09 6.02
N VAL A 2 14.19 52.84 5.64
CA VAL A 2 13.28 51.83 6.19
C VAL A 2 13.86 50.43 5.86
N ARG A 3 13.67 49.47 6.77
CA ARG A 3 14.11 48.06 6.67
C ARG A 3 13.23 47.25 5.71
N PRO A 4 13.73 46.18 5.06
CA PRO A 4 12.88 45.16 4.45
C PRO A 4 12.42 44.13 5.50
N VAL A 5 11.11 43.87 5.51
CA VAL A 5 10.45 42.88 6.37
C VAL A 5 10.61 41.47 5.76
N HIS A 6 10.80 40.50 6.65
CA HIS A 6 11.16 39.12 6.44
C HIS A 6 10.07 38.23 5.81
N GLY A 7 10.52 37.14 5.18
CA GLY A 7 10.08 35.78 5.55
C GLY A 7 8.80 35.24 4.92
N SER A 8 8.91 34.65 3.73
CA SER A 8 7.95 33.63 3.30
C SER A 8 8.30 32.30 3.98
N VAL A 9 7.57 31.97 5.04
CA VAL A 9 7.55 30.63 5.65
C VAL A 9 6.73 29.74 4.73
N VAL A 10 7.38 28.83 4.00
CA VAL A 10 6.71 27.70 3.36
C VAL A 10 6.37 26.72 4.47
N LEU A 11 5.12 26.75 4.92
CA LEU A 11 4.59 25.80 5.90
C LEU A 11 4.34 24.47 5.19
N GLY A 12 5.36 23.61 5.17
CA GLY A 12 5.19 22.21 4.81
C GLY A 12 4.41 21.50 5.91
N LEU A 13 3.15 21.18 5.65
CA LEU A 13 2.34 20.27 6.46
C LEU A 13 2.92 18.84 6.32
N LEU A 14 3.85 18.50 7.21
CA LEU A 14 4.23 17.12 7.49
C LEU A 14 3.19 16.56 8.48
N LEU A 15 2.10 16.02 7.94
CA LEU A 15 1.19 15.16 8.71
C LEU A 15 1.91 13.82 8.93
N GLY A 16 2.38 13.60 10.15
CA GLY A 16 2.96 12.34 10.58
C GLY A 16 1.88 11.28 10.72
N LEU A 17 1.98 10.22 9.91
CA LEU A 17 1.21 8.99 10.13
C LEU A 17 1.73 8.31 11.41
N LEU A 18 0.85 8.07 12.37
CA LEU A 18 1.14 7.23 13.52
C LEU A 18 0.66 5.81 13.21
N LEU A 19 1.56 4.95 12.74
CA LEU A 19 1.28 3.55 12.48
C LEU A 19 1.13 2.80 13.83
N VAL A 20 -0.10 2.43 14.19
CA VAL A 20 -0.36 1.57 15.35
C VAL A 20 -0.61 0.14 14.85
N VAL A 21 0.26 -0.80 15.23
CA VAL A 21 0.18 -2.22 14.84
C VAL A 21 -0.50 -3.02 15.96
N VAL A 22 -1.56 -3.74 15.61
CA VAL A 22 -2.15 -4.80 16.46
C VAL A 22 -1.94 -6.14 15.77
N ALA A 23 -1.19 -7.05 16.38
CA ALA A 23 -1.05 -8.43 15.93
C ALA A 23 -2.11 -9.31 16.63
N ALA A 24 -2.86 -10.10 15.86
CA ALA A 24 -3.75 -11.12 16.39
C ALA A 24 -3.07 -12.49 16.34
N SER A 25 -2.81 -13.11 17.49
CA SER A 25 -2.44 -14.53 17.61
C SER A 25 -3.65 -15.35 18.08
N GLY A 26 -3.87 -16.50 17.43
CA GLY A 26 -4.95 -17.43 17.75
C GLY A 26 -4.73 -18.14 19.08
N LEU A 27 -5.82 -18.36 19.82
CA LEU A 27 -5.85 -19.18 21.03
C LEU A 27 -7.10 -20.06 20.99
N GLU A 28 -6.87 -21.38 20.96
CA GLU A 28 -7.87 -22.42 21.15
C GLU A 28 -8.34 -22.46 22.61
N SER A 29 -9.61 -22.81 22.79
CA SER A 29 -10.35 -22.80 24.05
C SER A 29 -10.05 -24.02 24.92
N HIS A 30 -9.77 -23.81 26.21
CA HIS A 30 -10.14 -24.75 27.26
C HIS A 30 -10.59 -24.02 28.53
N HIS A 31 -11.77 -24.38 29.01
CA HIS A 31 -12.36 -23.92 30.27
C HIS A 31 -11.63 -24.52 31.47
N HIS A 32 -11.27 -23.67 32.45
CA HIS A 32 -11.54 -23.90 33.87
C HIS A 32 -11.40 -22.58 34.65
N GLU A 33 -12.40 -22.29 35.49
CA GLU A 33 -12.46 -21.19 36.47
C GLU A 33 -11.45 -21.42 37.61
N GLU A 34 -10.63 -20.41 37.93
CA GLU A 34 -10.28 -20.04 39.31
C GLU A 34 -9.59 -18.65 39.33
N ASP A 35 -10.03 -17.81 40.28
CA ASP A 35 -9.61 -16.43 40.52
C ASP A 35 -8.14 -16.34 40.97
N HIS A 36 -7.25 -15.95 40.06
CA HIS A 36 -5.94 -15.41 40.41
C HIS A 36 -5.63 -14.17 39.55
N GLN A 37 -5.26 -13.07 40.23
CA GLN A 37 -4.72 -11.86 39.60
C GLN A 37 -3.50 -12.25 38.78
N VAL A 38 -3.67 -12.33 37.46
CA VAL A 38 -2.55 -12.46 36.52
C VAL A 38 -1.96 -11.06 36.35
N GLU A 39 -0.87 -10.79 37.07
CA GLU A 39 0.10 -9.79 36.64
C GLU A 39 0.57 -10.18 35.23
N VAL A 40 0.09 -9.46 34.22
CA VAL A 40 0.60 -9.61 32.85
C VAL A 40 2.00 -9.01 32.84
N SER A 41 3.01 -9.87 32.97
CA SER A 41 4.40 -9.47 32.75
C SER A 41 4.56 -9.01 31.30
N VAL A 42 4.86 -7.72 31.12
CA VAL A 42 5.22 -7.13 29.83
C VAL A 42 6.69 -7.44 29.56
N GLU A 43 7.04 -8.72 29.49
CA GLU A 43 8.34 -9.18 29.04
C GLU A 43 8.15 -10.04 27.79
N GLY A 44 8.49 -9.48 26.62
CA GLY A 44 8.75 -10.29 25.43
C GLY A 44 8.08 -9.92 24.11
N VAL A 45 7.27 -8.86 24.01
CA VAL A 45 6.77 -8.40 22.70
C VAL A 45 7.69 -7.33 22.13
N ALA A 46 8.91 -7.73 21.77
CA ALA A 46 9.64 -6.97 20.77
C ALA A 46 8.96 -7.24 19.42
N SER A 47 7.88 -6.49 19.12
CA SER A 47 7.20 -6.52 17.83
C SER A 47 8.15 -6.00 16.74
N ARG A 48 9.05 -6.87 16.29
CA ARG A 48 9.90 -6.56 15.14
C ARG A 48 8.98 -6.51 13.93
N PHE A 49 8.86 -5.32 13.33
CA PHE A 49 8.34 -5.16 11.98
C PHE A 49 8.91 -6.28 11.10
N PRO A 50 8.10 -6.96 10.26
CA PRO A 50 8.47 -8.20 9.59
C PRO A 50 9.86 -8.11 8.94
N MET A 51 10.58 -9.22 8.79
CA MET A 51 11.81 -9.18 8.01
C MET A 51 11.48 -8.79 6.56
N ARG A 52 12.37 -8.06 5.90
CA ARG A 52 12.21 -7.67 4.50
C ARG A 52 12.61 -8.83 3.58
N LYS A 53 12.10 -10.02 3.85
CA LYS A 53 12.32 -11.21 3.03
C LYS A 53 11.02 -11.57 2.34
N SER A 54 10.98 -11.39 1.03
CA SER A 54 9.87 -11.84 0.20
C SER A 54 9.70 -13.36 0.32
N THR A 55 8.47 -13.82 0.46
CA THR A 55 8.09 -15.25 0.37
C THR A 55 8.02 -15.73 -1.08
N THR A 56 8.06 -14.82 -2.05
CA THR A 56 7.98 -15.13 -3.48
C THR A 56 9.25 -15.83 -3.96
N PRO A 57 9.15 -16.94 -4.71
CA PRO A 57 10.31 -17.65 -5.23
C PRO A 57 11.24 -16.75 -6.08
N PRO A 58 12.57 -16.93 -6.01
CA PRO A 58 13.54 -16.18 -6.80
C PRO A 58 13.23 -16.15 -8.31
N GLU A 59 12.76 -17.27 -8.86
CA GLU A 59 12.48 -17.44 -10.29
C GLU A 59 11.33 -16.53 -10.74
N VAL A 60 10.29 -16.42 -9.92
CA VAL A 60 9.13 -15.55 -10.17
C VAL A 60 9.54 -14.09 -10.14
N GLN A 61 10.39 -13.70 -9.20
CA GLN A 61 10.91 -12.34 -9.11
C GLN A 61 11.81 -11.99 -10.31
N VAL A 62 12.66 -12.92 -10.76
CA VAL A 62 13.44 -12.74 -11.99
C VAL A 62 12.54 -12.59 -13.21
N GLN A 63 11.51 -13.43 -13.35
CA GLN A 63 10.54 -13.33 -14.44
C GLN A 63 9.77 -12.00 -14.43
N ALA A 64 9.42 -11.48 -13.25
CA ALA A 64 8.76 -10.19 -13.12
C ALA A 64 9.63 -9.05 -13.69
N VAL A 65 10.93 -9.08 -13.38
CA VAL A 65 11.90 -8.09 -13.88
C VAL A 65 12.22 -8.29 -15.36
N GLN A 66 12.22 -9.52 -15.88
CA GLN A 66 12.30 -9.77 -17.33
C GLN A 66 11.09 -9.19 -18.06
N GLY A 67 9.88 -9.37 -17.52
CA GLY A 67 8.66 -8.76 -18.04
C GLY A 67 8.71 -7.24 -18.03
N LEU A 68 9.22 -6.63 -16.95
CA LEU A 68 9.49 -5.20 -16.84
C LEU A 68 10.43 -4.72 -17.95
N ILE A 69 11.55 -5.41 -18.18
CA ILE A 69 12.50 -5.08 -19.26
C ILE A 69 11.81 -5.17 -20.63
N GLY A 70 11.02 -6.23 -20.84
CA GLY A 70 10.25 -6.42 -22.07
C GLY A 70 9.26 -5.30 -22.34
N ARG A 71 8.52 -4.85 -21.32
CA ARG A 71 7.58 -3.72 -21.43
C ARG A 71 8.27 -2.37 -21.63
N LEU A 72 9.42 -2.16 -20.97
CA LEU A 72 10.10 -0.86 -20.95
C LEU A 72 11.02 -0.63 -22.17
N LEU A 73 11.82 -1.64 -22.52
CA LEU A 73 12.86 -1.54 -23.55
C LEU A 73 12.54 -2.36 -24.81
N GLY A 74 11.58 -3.29 -24.71
CA GLY A 74 11.23 -4.24 -25.76
C GLY A 74 11.84 -5.63 -25.53
N ALA A 75 11.15 -6.66 -26.05
CA ALA A 75 11.52 -8.07 -25.84
C ALA A 75 12.95 -8.42 -26.33
N SER A 76 13.47 -7.69 -27.34
CA SER A 76 14.83 -7.89 -27.86
C SER A 76 15.94 -7.54 -26.87
N TYR A 77 15.65 -6.75 -25.83
CA TYR A 77 16.62 -6.39 -24.80
C TYR A 77 16.68 -7.40 -23.66
N VAL A 78 15.64 -8.22 -23.46
CA VAL A 78 15.59 -9.18 -22.33
C VAL A 78 16.83 -10.10 -22.29
N PRO A 79 17.31 -10.70 -23.41
CA PRO A 79 18.50 -11.56 -23.38
C PRO A 79 19.81 -10.80 -23.11
N ARG A 80 19.81 -9.47 -23.18
CA ARG A 80 20.99 -8.63 -22.86
C ARG A 80 21.16 -8.41 -21.37
N PHE A 81 20.15 -8.73 -20.55
CA PHE A 81 20.20 -8.62 -19.10
C PHE A 81 20.16 -10.00 -18.45
N GLN A 82 21.25 -10.38 -17.79
CA GLN A 82 21.30 -11.58 -16.95
C GLN A 82 20.92 -11.20 -15.53
N LEU A 83 19.87 -11.81 -15.00
CA LEU A 83 19.30 -11.48 -13.70
C LEU A 83 19.44 -12.68 -12.76
N SER A 84 19.84 -12.43 -11.52
CA SER A 84 19.94 -13.48 -10.49
C SER A 84 19.63 -12.93 -9.10
N ILE A 85 18.96 -13.73 -8.28
CA ILE A 85 18.69 -13.35 -6.89
C ILE A 85 19.69 -14.05 -5.97
N SER A 86 20.33 -13.27 -5.10
CA SER A 86 21.19 -13.78 -4.04
C SER A 86 20.80 -13.15 -2.71
N PRO A 87 20.52 -13.95 -1.67
CA PRO A 87 20.07 -13.44 -0.37
C PRO A 87 21.17 -12.73 0.42
N THR A 88 22.44 -12.94 0.10
CA THR A 88 23.59 -12.34 0.79
C THR A 88 24.58 -11.70 -0.20
N PRO A 89 25.19 -10.55 0.15
CA PRO A 89 26.34 -10.03 -0.58
C PRO A 89 27.51 -11.02 -0.45
N GLN A 90 28.24 -11.26 -1.52
CA GLN A 90 29.34 -12.25 -1.60
C GLN A 90 30.52 -12.01 -0.63
N GLU A 91 30.52 -10.94 0.18
CA GLU A 91 31.67 -10.55 1.02
C GLU A 91 31.50 -10.80 2.53
N ASP A 92 30.33 -11.22 3.04
CA ASP A 92 30.19 -11.53 4.48
C ASP A 92 29.00 -12.47 4.75
N GLU A 93 29.25 -13.79 4.78
CA GLU A 93 28.27 -14.82 5.20
C GLU A 93 27.79 -14.65 6.65
N SER A 94 28.46 -13.77 7.43
CA SER A 94 28.12 -13.46 8.82
C SER A 94 27.17 -12.26 9.00
N SER A 95 26.93 -11.46 7.94
CA SER A 95 26.07 -10.27 8.01
C SER A 95 24.68 -10.55 7.42
N THR A 96 23.71 -10.81 8.28
CA THR A 96 22.29 -10.85 7.90
C THR A 96 21.77 -9.43 7.75
N SER A 97 22.17 -8.74 6.69
CA SER A 97 21.62 -7.41 6.41
C SER A 97 20.18 -7.54 5.91
N ASP A 98 19.23 -7.00 6.66
CA ASP A 98 17.79 -6.89 6.31
C ASP A 98 17.53 -5.76 5.28
N HIS A 99 18.58 -5.32 4.57
CA HIS A 99 18.56 -4.21 3.62
C HIS A 99 18.79 -4.74 2.21
N ASP A 100 18.13 -4.13 1.23
CA ASP A 100 18.35 -4.57 -0.16
C ASP A 100 19.68 -4.12 -0.68
N PHE A 101 20.29 -5.00 -1.46
CA PHE A 101 21.48 -4.70 -2.22
C PHE A 101 21.32 -5.20 -3.66
N TYR A 102 22.08 -4.60 -4.57
CA TYR A 102 22.29 -5.13 -5.90
C TYR A 102 23.74 -4.94 -6.33
N THR A 103 24.20 -5.85 -7.19
CA THR A 103 25.50 -5.78 -7.85
C THR A 103 25.30 -5.74 -9.36
N LEU A 104 26.01 -4.82 -10.01
CA LEU A 104 26.01 -4.63 -11.45
C LEU A 104 27.39 -4.93 -12.02
N SER A 105 27.45 -5.74 -13.06
CA SER A 105 28.65 -5.93 -13.86
C SER A 105 28.27 -6.05 -15.33
N THR A 106 29.25 -5.93 -16.23
CA THR A 106 29.01 -6.10 -17.67
C THR A 106 30.08 -6.99 -18.28
N THR A 107 29.67 -7.86 -19.19
CA THR A 107 30.55 -8.75 -19.95
C THR A 107 30.23 -8.66 -21.42
N THR A 108 31.23 -8.82 -22.29
CA THR A 108 31.01 -8.91 -23.73
C THR A 108 30.97 -10.36 -24.16
N VAL A 109 29.84 -10.83 -24.69
CA VAL A 109 29.67 -12.19 -25.21
C VAL A 109 29.29 -12.09 -26.68
N GLY A 110 30.11 -12.68 -27.56
CA GLY A 110 29.85 -12.66 -29.01
C GLY A 110 29.77 -11.25 -29.61
N GLY A 111 30.52 -10.28 -29.06
CA GLY A 111 30.50 -8.88 -29.49
C GLY A 111 29.31 -8.05 -28.97
N VAL A 112 28.44 -8.65 -28.15
CA VAL A 112 27.28 -7.97 -27.54
C VAL A 112 27.55 -7.77 -26.05
N THR A 113 27.37 -6.54 -25.57
CA THR A 113 27.40 -6.25 -24.13
C THR A 113 26.20 -6.89 -23.45
N GLN A 114 26.46 -7.73 -22.46
CA GLN A 114 25.49 -8.27 -21.52
C GLN A 114 25.68 -7.64 -20.15
N VAL A 115 24.58 -7.18 -19.56
CA VAL A 115 24.54 -6.57 -18.23
C VAL A 115 24.10 -7.64 -17.25
N GLN A 116 24.91 -7.88 -16.23
CA GLN A 116 24.59 -8.83 -15.17
C GLN A 116 24.13 -8.04 -13.95
N ILE A 117 22.96 -8.38 -13.44
CA ILE A 117 22.35 -7.77 -12.26
C ILE A 117 22.07 -8.88 -11.25
N GLN A 118 22.72 -8.80 -10.11
CA GLN A 118 22.42 -9.63 -8.95
C GLN A 118 21.73 -8.77 -7.90
N GLY A 119 20.70 -9.28 -7.24
CA GLY A 119 20.00 -8.50 -6.21
C GLY A 119 19.40 -9.38 -5.11
N SER A 120 19.10 -8.77 -3.96
CA SER A 120 18.43 -9.47 -2.85
C SER A 120 16.94 -9.73 -3.10
N SER A 121 16.31 -8.96 -3.99
CA SER A 121 14.89 -9.07 -4.36
C SER A 121 14.65 -8.60 -5.79
N GLY A 122 13.44 -8.81 -6.32
CA GLY A 122 13.00 -8.27 -7.61
C GLY A 122 13.04 -6.74 -7.66
N VAL A 123 12.68 -6.06 -6.56
CA VAL A 123 12.85 -4.60 -6.40
C VAL A 123 14.33 -4.21 -6.48
N ALA A 124 15.24 -4.96 -5.86
CA ALA A 124 16.67 -4.70 -5.96
C ALA A 124 17.19 -4.85 -7.39
N LEU A 125 16.77 -5.91 -8.10
CA LEU A 125 17.10 -6.12 -9.52
C LEU A 125 16.59 -4.97 -10.40
N ALA A 126 15.33 -4.57 -10.22
CA ALA A 126 14.72 -3.45 -10.94
C ALA A 126 15.42 -2.11 -10.63
N SER A 127 15.92 -1.93 -9.41
CA SER A 127 16.73 -0.78 -9.00
C SER A 127 18.09 -0.75 -9.69
N GLY A 128 18.76 -1.90 -9.79
CA GLY A 128 20.01 -2.05 -10.54
C GLY A 128 19.82 -1.74 -12.02
N LEU A 129 18.72 -2.22 -12.61
CA LEU A 129 18.33 -1.88 -13.99
C LEU A 129 18.15 -0.36 -14.14
N HIS A 130 17.41 0.27 -13.22
CA HIS A 130 17.21 1.72 -13.25
C HIS A 130 18.53 2.49 -13.16
N TRP A 131 19.42 2.09 -12.25
CA TRP A 131 20.73 2.71 -12.09
C TRP A 131 21.53 2.64 -13.40
N TYR A 132 21.60 1.45 -14.01
CA TYR A 132 22.33 1.26 -15.27
C TYR A 132 21.75 2.12 -16.41
N LEU A 133 20.42 2.13 -16.55
CA LEU A 133 19.75 2.97 -17.54
C LEU A 133 20.04 4.46 -17.32
N LYS A 134 19.99 4.92 -16.07
CA LYS A 134 20.19 6.32 -15.72
C LYS A 134 21.64 6.79 -15.91
N TYR A 135 22.60 6.05 -15.36
CA TYR A 135 23.98 6.50 -15.25
C TYR A 135 24.87 6.00 -16.39
N SER A 136 24.57 4.83 -16.96
CA SER A 136 25.34 4.30 -18.08
C SER A 136 24.70 4.66 -19.42
N CYS A 137 23.37 4.56 -19.54
CA CYS A 137 22.67 4.80 -20.80
C CYS A 137 22.09 6.22 -20.94
N ASN A 138 22.27 7.11 -19.94
CA ASN A 138 21.72 8.47 -19.90
C ASN A 138 20.19 8.52 -20.18
N CYS A 139 19.47 7.49 -19.73
CA CYS A 139 18.04 7.35 -19.89
C CYS A 139 17.29 7.84 -18.64
N SER A 140 16.05 8.24 -18.80
CA SER A 140 15.16 8.57 -17.68
C SER A 140 13.76 8.07 -17.93
N VAL A 141 13.05 7.77 -16.85
CA VAL A 141 11.66 7.31 -16.89
C VAL A 141 10.89 8.08 -15.83
N SER A 142 9.80 8.72 -16.25
CA SER A 142 8.94 9.53 -15.41
C SER A 142 7.48 9.25 -15.73
N TRP A 143 6.56 9.76 -14.92
CA TRP A 143 5.15 9.73 -15.27
C TRP A 143 4.88 10.51 -16.55
N GLY A 144 3.94 10.02 -17.34
CA GLY A 144 3.51 10.61 -18.58
C GLY A 144 2.41 9.77 -19.22
N VAL A 145 1.67 10.35 -20.16
CA VAL A 145 0.66 9.61 -20.91
C VAL A 145 1.38 8.84 -22.01
N ALA A 146 1.15 7.53 -22.10
CA ALA A 146 1.75 6.66 -23.11
C ALA A 146 3.29 6.81 -23.21
N GLY A 147 3.98 6.92 -22.07
CA GLY A 147 5.44 7.03 -22.03
C GLY A 147 5.99 8.41 -22.38
N SER A 148 5.17 9.46 -22.44
CA SER A 148 5.62 10.83 -22.75
C SER A 148 6.65 11.40 -21.76
N GLY A 149 6.75 10.82 -20.57
CA GLY A 149 7.76 11.18 -19.55
C GLY A 149 9.08 10.42 -19.69
N ASN A 150 9.22 9.54 -20.68
CA ASN A 150 10.37 8.66 -20.83
C ASN A 150 11.38 9.22 -21.83
N ASN A 151 12.65 9.19 -21.45
CA ASN A 151 13.79 9.30 -22.36
C ASN A 151 14.50 7.95 -22.38
N LEU A 152 14.17 7.12 -23.38
CA LEU A 152 14.70 5.75 -23.55
C LEU A 152 15.43 5.59 -24.89
N ALA A 153 16.21 6.61 -25.27
CA ALA A 153 17.08 6.55 -26.44
C ALA A 153 18.33 5.70 -26.13
N LEU A 154 18.15 4.37 -26.12
CA LEU A 154 19.24 3.43 -25.86
C LEU A 154 20.27 3.45 -27.01
N PRO A 155 21.57 3.44 -26.68
CA PRO A 155 22.60 3.27 -27.70
C PRO A 155 22.50 1.87 -28.35
N SER A 156 22.93 1.76 -29.60
CA SER A 156 22.92 0.49 -30.36
C SER A 156 23.72 -0.61 -29.65
N SER A 157 24.87 -0.23 -29.07
CA SER A 157 25.65 -1.05 -28.15
C SER A 157 25.49 -0.52 -26.73
N LEU A 158 25.18 -1.42 -25.79
CA LEU A 158 25.03 -1.08 -24.38
C LEU A 158 26.40 -0.72 -23.77
N PRO A 159 26.51 0.37 -22.99
CA PRO A 159 27.79 0.81 -22.41
C PRO A 159 28.37 -0.20 -21.42
N LEU A 160 29.68 -0.42 -21.48
CA LEU A 160 30.38 -1.28 -20.52
C LEU A 160 30.65 -0.52 -19.21
N LEU A 161 30.51 -1.22 -18.09
CA LEU A 161 30.98 -0.76 -16.79
C LEU A 161 32.48 -0.99 -16.68
N SER A 162 33.22 0.01 -16.23
CA SER A 162 34.67 -0.08 -16.02
C SER A 162 35.04 -0.99 -14.85
N LYS A 163 34.16 -1.07 -13.84
CA LYS A 163 34.28 -1.94 -12.67
C LYS A 163 32.89 -2.42 -12.24
N PRO A 164 32.78 -3.63 -11.64
CA PRO A 164 31.56 -4.03 -10.94
C PRO A 164 31.18 -3.00 -9.87
N LEU A 165 29.88 -2.76 -9.72
CA LEU A 165 29.32 -1.84 -8.74
C LEU A 165 28.42 -2.63 -7.79
N THR A 166 28.60 -2.45 -6.48
CA THR A 166 27.65 -2.94 -5.48
C THR A 166 27.03 -1.76 -4.75
N MET A 167 25.70 -1.77 -4.62
CA MET A 167 24.91 -0.75 -3.94
C MET A 167 24.04 -1.41 -2.88
N GLN A 168 23.92 -0.77 -1.71
CA GLN A 168 23.08 -1.24 -0.61
C GLN A 168 22.20 -0.10 -0.10
N SER A 169 20.96 -0.42 0.23
CA SER A 169 20.02 0.56 0.76
C SER A 169 20.34 0.88 2.22
N PRO A 170 20.32 2.16 2.64
CA PRO A 170 20.49 2.51 4.06
C PRO A 170 19.25 2.22 4.90
N VAL A 171 18.11 1.94 4.28
CA VAL A 171 16.82 1.77 4.94
C VAL A 171 16.24 0.38 4.71
N LYS A 172 15.52 -0.13 5.70
CA LYS A 172 14.81 -1.41 5.60
C LYS A 172 13.59 -1.34 4.68
N TYR A 173 12.83 -0.25 4.74
CA TYR A 173 11.59 -0.05 3.98
C TYR A 173 11.59 1.25 3.18
N ARG A 174 10.98 1.21 1.99
CA ARG A 174 10.63 2.42 1.22
C ARG A 174 9.14 2.36 0.94
N TYR A 175 8.42 3.20 1.66
CA TYR A 175 6.97 3.30 1.61
C TYR A 175 6.52 4.20 0.45
N TYR A 176 5.37 3.90 -0.15
CA TYR A 176 4.80 4.72 -1.20
C TYR A 176 3.28 4.76 -1.15
N LEU A 177 2.75 5.91 -1.59
CA LEU A 177 1.36 6.36 -1.61
C LEU A 177 0.84 6.90 -0.27
N ASN A 178 0.14 8.03 -0.35
CA ASN A 178 -0.76 8.48 0.71
C ASN A 178 -2.17 7.91 0.45
N THR A 179 -2.99 7.68 1.48
CA THR A 179 -4.40 7.27 1.34
C THR A 179 -5.15 8.15 0.34
N CYS A 180 -4.94 9.47 0.35
CA CYS A 180 -5.52 10.44 -0.57
C CYS A 180 -5.17 10.19 -2.06
N THR A 181 -4.04 9.56 -2.36
CA THR A 181 -3.62 9.24 -3.75
C THR A 181 -4.61 8.31 -4.44
N HIS A 182 -5.32 7.48 -3.66
CA HIS A 182 -6.37 6.59 -4.17
C HIS A 182 -7.55 7.37 -4.75
N SER A 183 -7.87 8.53 -4.19
CA SER A 183 -8.95 9.39 -4.65
C SER A 183 -8.48 10.42 -5.67
N TYR A 184 -7.35 11.08 -5.42
CA TYR A 184 -6.91 12.20 -6.25
C TYR A 184 -6.25 11.79 -7.57
N SER A 185 -5.64 10.61 -7.62
CA SER A 185 -4.83 10.22 -8.77
C SER A 185 -5.27 8.90 -9.39
N SER A 186 -5.52 7.87 -8.57
CA SER A 186 -5.67 6.49 -9.07
C SER A 186 -7.11 5.97 -9.13
N VAL A 187 -8.11 6.76 -8.73
CA VAL A 187 -9.53 6.35 -8.71
C VAL A 187 -10.03 5.82 -10.06
N TRP A 188 -9.56 6.38 -11.16
CA TRP A 188 -9.96 5.98 -12.52
C TRP A 188 -8.95 5.07 -13.22
N TRP A 189 -7.87 4.68 -12.54
CA TRP A 189 -6.85 3.85 -13.14
C TRP A 189 -7.36 2.43 -13.37
N GLN A 190 -7.14 1.97 -14.60
CA GLN A 190 -7.34 0.57 -14.98
C GLN A 190 -6.02 -0.19 -14.83
N TRP A 191 -6.09 -1.51 -15.06
CA TRP A 191 -4.93 -2.40 -14.92
C TRP A 191 -3.69 -1.89 -15.66
N ASP A 192 -3.82 -1.48 -16.92
CA ASP A 192 -2.67 -1.06 -17.74
C ASP A 192 -1.91 0.13 -17.14
N ARG A 193 -2.60 1.02 -16.41
CA ARG A 193 -1.97 2.14 -15.71
C ARG A 193 -1.37 1.71 -14.37
N TRP A 194 -2.03 0.80 -13.65
CA TRP A 194 -1.49 0.21 -12.42
C TRP A 194 -0.24 -0.63 -12.69
N GLU A 195 -0.21 -1.41 -13.77
CA GLU A 195 0.97 -2.16 -14.19
C GLU A 195 2.17 -1.23 -14.41
N GLN A 196 1.97 -0.10 -15.09
CA GLN A 196 3.00 0.93 -15.27
C GLN A 196 3.43 1.56 -13.94
N GLU A 197 2.50 1.78 -13.01
CA GLU A 197 2.84 2.33 -11.70
C GLU A 197 3.68 1.34 -10.89
N ILE A 198 3.33 0.05 -10.88
CA ILE A 198 4.06 -0.97 -10.14
C ILE A 198 5.46 -1.17 -10.75
N ASP A 199 5.57 -1.12 -12.08
CA ASP A 199 6.85 -1.12 -12.79
C ASP A 199 7.71 0.11 -12.46
N TRP A 200 7.08 1.26 -12.22
CA TRP A 200 7.76 2.45 -11.73
C TRP A 200 8.17 2.32 -10.26
N MET A 201 7.28 1.82 -9.40
CA MET A 201 7.54 1.52 -7.98
C MET A 201 8.76 0.60 -7.83
N ALA A 202 8.82 -0.49 -8.60
CA ALA A 202 9.91 -1.47 -8.53
C ALA A 202 11.28 -0.87 -8.87
N ARG A 203 11.32 0.10 -9.79
CA ARG A 203 12.56 0.71 -10.28
C ARG A 203 12.97 1.97 -9.55
N ASN A 204 12.04 2.67 -8.90
CA ASN A 204 12.25 4.04 -8.47
C ASN A 204 13.48 4.18 -7.56
N HIS A 205 14.47 4.93 -8.01
CA HIS A 205 15.74 5.07 -7.31
C HIS A 205 15.95 6.52 -6.88
N GLY A 206 15.71 6.80 -5.60
CA GLY A 206 16.09 8.08 -4.99
C GLY A 206 17.58 8.06 -4.61
N LEU A 207 18.33 9.11 -4.90
CA LEU A 207 19.68 9.26 -4.36
C LEU A 207 19.66 10.35 -3.29
N LEU A 208 20.08 10.04 -2.08
CA LEU A 208 20.41 11.06 -1.09
C LEU A 208 21.80 11.60 -1.47
N THR A 209 21.88 12.90 -1.72
CA THR A 209 23.11 13.53 -2.19
C THR A 209 24.22 13.51 -1.13
N THR A 210 25.44 13.51 -1.66
CA THR A 210 26.76 13.79 -1.04
C THR A 210 27.41 12.68 -0.20
N HIS A 211 28.38 12.00 -0.85
CA HIS A 211 29.60 11.38 -0.29
C HIS A 211 29.61 9.98 0.33
N ARG A 212 28.52 9.21 0.27
CA ARG A 212 28.60 7.74 0.38
C ARG A 212 27.59 7.09 -0.55
N LEU A 213 27.93 5.91 -1.07
CA LEU A 213 27.13 5.06 -1.97
C LEU A 213 25.79 4.65 -1.33
N LEU A 214 24.89 5.61 -1.13
CA LEU A 214 23.59 5.42 -0.51
C LEU A 214 22.51 5.64 -1.56
N ALA A 215 21.87 4.54 -1.94
CA ALA A 215 20.77 4.56 -2.87
C ALA A 215 19.48 4.16 -2.15
N LEU A 216 18.44 4.97 -2.32
CA LEU A 216 17.08 4.51 -2.09
C LEU A 216 16.77 3.60 -3.27
N HIS A 217 16.70 2.31 -3.01
CA HIS A 217 16.27 1.32 -3.99
C HIS A 217 14.75 1.46 -4.19
N GLY A 218 14.15 0.71 -5.11
CA GLY A 218 12.73 0.74 -5.41
C GLY A 218 11.82 0.63 -4.18
N ILE A 219 10.57 1.00 -4.40
CA ILE A 219 9.51 0.92 -3.39
C ILE A 219 9.32 -0.54 -2.98
N SER A 220 9.32 -0.78 -1.67
CA SER A 220 9.16 -2.12 -1.10
C SER A 220 7.89 -2.27 -0.28
N LEU A 221 7.25 -1.17 0.12
CA LEU A 221 6.12 -1.15 1.04
C LEU A 221 5.00 -0.24 0.48
N PRO A 222 4.32 -0.63 -0.62
CA PRO A 222 3.27 0.19 -1.21
C PRO A 222 1.93 0.04 -0.45
N LEU A 223 1.24 1.16 -0.20
CA LEU A 223 -0.14 1.12 0.29
C LEU A 223 -1.09 0.60 -0.80
N SER A 224 -1.82 -0.47 -0.49
CA SER A 224 -2.66 -1.16 -1.47
C SER A 224 -4.05 -1.35 -0.90
N SER A 225 -4.90 -0.35 -1.15
CA SER A 225 -6.22 -0.22 -0.51
C SER A 225 -7.38 -0.21 -1.51
N THR A 226 -7.10 -0.52 -2.78
CA THR A 226 -8.08 -0.60 -3.86
C THR A 226 -9.08 -1.72 -3.59
N GLY A 227 -10.37 -1.47 -3.83
CA GLY A 227 -11.41 -2.50 -3.68
C GLY A 227 -11.79 -2.87 -2.24
N GLN A 228 -11.25 -2.20 -1.21
CA GLN A 228 -11.57 -2.52 0.19
C GLN A 228 -13.06 -2.40 0.51
N GLU A 229 -13.79 -1.52 -0.19
CA GLU A 229 -15.24 -1.36 -0.02
C GLU A 229 -16.01 -2.65 -0.28
N SER A 230 -15.50 -3.55 -1.15
CA SER A 230 -16.11 -4.86 -1.37
C SER A 230 -16.03 -5.74 -0.12
N ILE A 231 -14.86 -5.77 0.53
CA ILE A 231 -14.64 -6.55 1.77
C ILE A 231 -15.51 -6.01 2.89
N PHE A 232 -15.50 -4.69 3.10
CA PHE A 232 -16.29 -4.07 4.15
C PHE A 232 -17.80 -4.26 3.92
N ALA A 233 -18.27 -4.14 2.68
CA ALA A 233 -19.66 -4.42 2.34
C ALA A 233 -20.06 -5.87 2.66
N GLU A 234 -19.19 -6.83 2.40
CA GLU A 234 -19.44 -8.23 2.71
C GLU A 234 -19.50 -8.48 4.23
N VAL A 235 -18.55 -7.93 4.99
CA VAL A 235 -18.58 -8.00 6.47
C VAL A 235 -19.87 -7.40 7.01
N PHE A 236 -20.24 -6.20 6.58
CA PHE A 236 -21.43 -5.52 7.06
C PHE A 236 -22.72 -6.25 6.69
N LYS A 237 -22.82 -6.81 5.48
CA LYS A 237 -23.95 -7.67 5.09
C LYS A 237 -24.02 -8.94 5.93
N ALA A 238 -22.89 -9.56 6.24
CA ALA A 238 -22.83 -10.73 7.11
C ALA A 238 -23.29 -10.43 8.55
N LEU A 239 -23.23 -9.15 8.97
CA LEU A 239 -23.81 -8.68 10.23
C LEU A 239 -25.31 -8.36 10.12
N GLY A 240 -25.90 -8.32 8.91
CA GLY A 240 -27.32 -8.06 8.70
C GLY A 240 -27.67 -6.66 8.15
N LEU A 241 -26.66 -5.87 7.75
CA LEU A 241 -26.89 -4.58 7.09
C LEU A 241 -27.41 -4.80 5.66
N THR A 242 -28.31 -3.91 5.24
CA THR A 242 -28.91 -3.92 3.90
C THR A 242 -28.05 -3.14 2.89
N GLU A 243 -28.30 -3.31 1.59
CA GLU A 243 -27.65 -2.46 0.57
C GLU A 243 -28.00 -0.99 0.72
N ASP A 244 -29.21 -0.65 1.21
CA ASP A 244 -29.59 0.73 1.50
C ASP A 244 -28.75 1.33 2.63
N ASP A 245 -28.46 0.51 3.66
CA ASP A 245 -27.57 0.91 4.76
C ASP A 245 -26.17 1.25 4.21
N LEU A 246 -25.64 0.41 3.31
CA LEU A 246 -24.34 0.61 2.67
C LEU A 246 -24.31 1.77 1.67
N ALA A 247 -25.41 1.97 0.93
CA ALA A 247 -25.55 3.04 -0.04
C ALA A 247 -25.49 4.43 0.63
N SER A 248 -25.98 4.53 1.87
CA SER A 248 -25.88 5.76 2.67
C SER A 248 -24.52 5.98 3.33
N PHE A 249 -23.69 4.92 3.43
CA PHE A 249 -22.40 4.95 4.10
C PHE A 249 -21.23 5.18 3.13
N PHE A 250 -21.14 4.36 2.08
CA PHE A 250 -20.04 4.48 1.12
C PHE A 250 -20.16 5.76 0.29
N VAL A 251 -19.06 6.48 0.24
CA VAL A 251 -18.91 7.69 -0.58
C VAL A 251 -18.67 7.33 -2.04
N GLY A 252 -18.82 8.32 -2.91
CA GLY A 252 -18.49 8.18 -4.33
C GLY A 252 -17.01 7.88 -4.56
N PRO A 253 -16.64 7.28 -5.72
CA PRO A 253 -15.27 6.84 -5.99
C PRO A 253 -14.19 7.91 -5.74
N ALA A 254 -14.45 9.15 -6.15
CA ALA A 254 -13.50 10.26 -6.03
C ALA A 254 -13.27 10.75 -4.58
N PHE A 255 -14.03 10.23 -3.62
CA PHE A 255 -13.99 10.66 -2.21
C PHE A 255 -13.61 9.52 -1.24
N LEU A 256 -13.32 8.32 -1.77
CA LEU A 256 -13.05 7.12 -0.98
C LEU A 256 -11.97 7.30 0.09
N ALA A 257 -10.92 8.08 -0.16
CA ALA A 257 -9.86 8.32 0.82
C ALA A 257 -10.42 8.83 2.16
N TRP A 258 -11.27 9.85 2.13
CA TRP A 258 -11.88 10.43 3.33
C TRP A 258 -13.03 9.59 3.88
N GLY A 259 -13.69 8.80 3.04
CA GLY A 259 -14.64 7.79 3.50
C GLY A 259 -13.96 6.71 4.36
N ARG A 260 -12.79 6.23 3.92
CA ARG A 260 -11.99 5.20 4.61
C ARG A 260 -11.43 5.69 5.94
N MET A 261 -11.05 6.98 6.00
CA MET A 261 -10.56 7.63 7.22
C MET A 261 -11.69 8.10 8.16
N GLY A 262 -12.96 7.86 7.79
CA GLY A 262 -14.11 8.18 8.63
C GLY A 262 -14.43 9.68 8.76
N ASN A 263 -13.86 10.51 7.89
CA ASN A 263 -14.15 11.95 7.87
C ASN A 263 -15.53 12.25 7.28
N ILE A 264 -15.91 11.50 6.24
CA ILE A 264 -17.16 11.68 5.51
C ILE A 264 -17.86 10.36 5.20
N GLN A 265 -19.17 10.40 4.96
CA GLN A 265 -19.99 9.25 4.56
C GLN A 265 -21.00 9.67 3.48
N GLY A 266 -21.37 8.74 2.59
CA GLY A 266 -22.44 8.90 1.58
C GLY A 266 -22.24 9.95 0.47
N TRP A 267 -21.32 10.92 0.64
CA TRP A 267 -21.10 12.02 -0.30
C TRP A 267 -20.63 11.51 -1.67
N GLY A 268 -21.33 11.94 -2.73
CA GLY A 268 -21.05 11.52 -4.10
C GLY A 268 -21.39 10.05 -4.42
N GLY A 269 -22.02 9.34 -3.48
CA GLY A 269 -22.53 7.99 -3.67
C GLY A 269 -23.92 7.95 -4.34
N PRO A 270 -24.56 6.77 -4.40
CA PRO A 270 -24.11 5.50 -3.83
C PRO A 270 -22.95 4.87 -4.61
N LEU A 271 -22.20 3.99 -3.95
CA LEU A 271 -21.11 3.24 -4.58
C LEU A 271 -21.60 1.92 -5.17
N ASP A 272 -21.73 1.90 -6.51
CA ASP A 272 -22.27 0.76 -7.25
C ASP A 272 -21.59 -0.57 -6.93
N LEU A 273 -22.38 -1.64 -6.82
CA LEU A 273 -21.87 -3.00 -6.59
C LEU A 273 -20.88 -3.43 -7.69
N ALA A 274 -21.21 -3.15 -8.96
CA ALA A 274 -20.33 -3.48 -10.09
C ALA A 274 -18.97 -2.80 -9.97
N TRP A 275 -18.93 -1.55 -9.50
CA TRP A 275 -17.69 -0.83 -9.24
C TRP A 275 -16.88 -1.49 -8.12
N ARG A 276 -17.52 -1.79 -6.97
CA ARG A 276 -16.85 -2.46 -5.83
C ARG A 276 -16.21 -3.78 -6.24
N LEU A 277 -16.95 -4.62 -6.98
CA LEU A 277 -16.46 -5.91 -7.46
C LEU A 277 -15.30 -5.75 -8.45
N ALA A 278 -15.42 -4.83 -9.42
CA ALA A 278 -14.35 -4.55 -10.37
C ALA A 278 -13.06 -4.05 -9.69
N GLN A 279 -13.20 -3.22 -8.65
CA GLN A 279 -12.05 -2.73 -7.88
C GLN A 279 -11.41 -3.84 -7.02
N ALA A 280 -12.19 -4.77 -6.47
CA ALA A 280 -11.66 -5.94 -5.76
C ALA A 280 -10.87 -6.87 -6.71
N GLU A 281 -11.37 -7.12 -7.91
CA GLU A 281 -10.64 -7.89 -8.93
C GLU A 281 -9.39 -7.17 -9.42
N LEU A 282 -9.43 -5.84 -9.55
CA LEU A 282 -8.25 -5.04 -9.85
C LEU A 282 -7.19 -5.14 -8.75
N GLN A 283 -7.62 -5.10 -7.48
CA GLN A 283 -6.73 -5.23 -6.32
C GLN A 283 -6.00 -6.56 -6.30
N LYS A 284 -6.67 -7.68 -6.62
CA LYS A 284 -6.02 -9.01 -6.73
C LYS A 284 -4.81 -8.97 -7.67
N LYS A 285 -4.98 -8.35 -8.85
CA LYS A 285 -3.88 -8.18 -9.83
C LYS A 285 -2.77 -7.26 -9.31
N ILE A 286 -3.13 -6.17 -8.60
CA ILE A 286 -2.17 -5.22 -8.04
C ILE A 286 -1.27 -5.92 -7.01
N VAL A 287 -1.86 -6.58 -6.01
CA VAL A 287 -1.10 -7.20 -4.92
C VAL A 287 -0.28 -8.39 -5.41
N GLU A 288 -0.81 -9.17 -6.37
CA GLU A 288 -0.07 -10.24 -7.02
C GLU A 288 1.19 -9.69 -7.70
N ARG A 289 1.06 -8.64 -8.52
CA ARG A 289 2.22 -8.06 -9.21
C ARG A 289 3.22 -7.40 -8.28
N GLN A 290 2.75 -6.73 -7.22
CA GLN A 290 3.65 -6.16 -6.20
C GLN A 290 4.48 -7.26 -5.51
N ARG A 291 3.84 -8.38 -5.11
CA ARG A 291 4.53 -9.53 -4.52
C ARG A 291 5.47 -10.22 -5.50
N MET A 292 5.11 -10.30 -6.78
CA MET A 292 6.02 -10.80 -7.83
C MET A 292 7.34 -10.01 -7.86
N PHE A 293 7.35 -8.71 -7.54
CA PHE A 293 8.60 -7.94 -7.41
C PHE A 293 9.27 -8.09 -6.04
N GLY A 294 8.64 -8.75 -5.08
CA GLY A 294 9.09 -8.85 -3.69
C GLY A 294 8.75 -7.63 -2.84
N MET A 295 7.73 -6.86 -3.24
CA MET A 295 7.14 -5.83 -2.39
C MET A 295 6.22 -6.46 -1.34
N LEU A 296 5.99 -5.75 -0.23
CA LEU A 296 5.06 -6.11 0.83
C LEU A 296 3.89 -5.11 0.81
N PRO A 297 2.78 -5.41 0.13
CA PRO A 297 1.59 -4.56 0.12
C PRO A 297 1.06 -4.28 1.54
N VAL A 298 0.77 -3.02 1.85
CA VAL A 298 0.06 -2.64 3.08
C VAL A 298 -1.44 -2.71 2.81
N LEU A 299 -2.14 -3.60 3.51
CA LEU A 299 -3.55 -3.90 3.31
C LEU A 299 -4.45 -3.12 4.29
N PRO A 300 -5.74 -2.91 4.00
CA PRO A 300 -6.63 -2.20 4.91
C PRO A 300 -6.97 -3.03 6.16
N ALA A 301 -7.21 -2.35 7.28
CA ALA A 301 -7.76 -2.92 8.50
C ALA A 301 -8.95 -2.08 9.01
N PHE A 302 -9.73 -2.67 9.91
CA PHE A 302 -10.89 -2.02 10.50
C PHE A 302 -10.46 -0.94 11.51
N ALA A 303 -10.83 0.31 11.25
CA ALA A 303 -10.50 1.47 12.09
C ALA A 303 -11.63 1.89 13.05
N GLY A 304 -12.75 1.14 13.10
CA GLY A 304 -13.87 1.41 14.00
C GLY A 304 -15.09 2.10 13.36
N PHE A 305 -15.01 2.53 12.11
CA PHE A 305 -16.12 3.23 11.45
C PHE A 305 -17.21 2.28 10.99
N VAL A 306 -18.46 2.57 11.35
CA VAL A 306 -19.62 1.72 11.06
C VAL A 306 -20.78 2.52 10.47
N PRO A 307 -21.61 1.90 9.60
CA PRO A 307 -22.76 2.59 9.01
C PRO A 307 -23.82 3.00 10.05
N GLU A 308 -24.25 4.26 9.96
CA GLU A 308 -25.39 4.82 10.69
C GLU A 308 -26.73 4.20 10.26
N ALA A 309 -26.94 4.10 8.93
CA ALA A 309 -28.20 3.94 8.18
C ALA A 309 -29.45 4.66 8.72
N SER A 310 -30.56 4.83 8.01
CA SER A 310 -30.82 5.00 6.59
C SER A 310 -31.55 6.34 6.47
N VAL A 311 -30.87 7.41 6.03
CA VAL A 311 -31.61 8.60 5.60
C VAL A 311 -32.42 8.16 4.39
N LYS A 312 -33.72 7.89 4.55
CA LYS A 312 -34.62 7.88 3.41
C LYS A 312 -34.46 9.24 2.76
N PHE A 313 -33.84 9.29 1.59
CA PHE A 313 -33.94 10.40 0.66
C PHE A 313 -35.40 10.49 0.17
N THR A 314 -36.32 10.79 1.09
CA THR A 314 -37.67 11.19 0.74
C THR A 314 -37.56 12.68 0.51
N LEU A 315 -37.49 13.06 -0.77
CA LEU A 315 -37.83 14.42 -1.18
C LEU A 315 -39.26 14.70 -0.70
N GLY A 316 -39.38 15.30 0.49
CA GLY A 316 -40.63 15.75 1.06
C GLY A 316 -41.28 14.80 2.07
N ARG A 317 -41.57 15.39 3.24
CA ARG A 317 -42.46 14.93 4.33
C ARG A 317 -41.91 13.87 5.29
N GLY A 318 -41.46 14.39 6.44
CA GLY A 318 -41.66 13.84 7.79
C GLY A 318 -41.68 12.32 7.93
N GLY A 319 -40.51 11.72 8.17
CA GLY A 319 -40.36 10.37 8.70
C GLY A 319 -39.47 10.42 9.95
N GLY A 320 -39.93 9.81 11.04
CA GLY A 320 -39.29 9.88 12.36
C GLY A 320 -37.91 9.21 12.44
N CYS A 321 -37.15 9.64 13.45
CA CYS A 321 -35.83 9.14 13.84
C CYS A 321 -35.96 7.75 14.49
N GLY A 322 -36.12 6.69 13.70
CA GLY A 322 -35.92 5.32 14.20
C GLY A 322 -34.43 5.00 14.30
N GLU A 323 -34.02 4.21 15.29
CA GLU A 323 -32.66 3.65 15.33
C GLU A 323 -32.45 2.77 14.09
N GLN A 324 -31.42 3.08 13.31
CA GLN A 324 -31.16 2.45 12.03
C GLN A 324 -29.68 2.00 11.95
N GLY A 325 -29.31 1.30 10.88
CA GLY A 325 -27.96 0.78 10.61
C GLY A 325 -27.47 -0.21 11.65
N ILE A 326 -26.23 -0.07 12.13
CA ILE A 326 -25.65 -1.05 13.05
C ILE A 326 -26.46 -1.15 14.36
N LYS A 327 -27.08 -0.05 14.83
CA LYS A 327 -27.92 -0.04 16.04
C LYS A 327 -29.23 -0.79 15.88
N ARG A 328 -29.78 -0.88 14.66
CA ARG A 328 -30.96 -1.70 14.37
C ARG A 328 -30.72 -3.18 14.70
N ILE A 329 -29.48 -3.63 14.49
CA ILE A 329 -29.09 -5.03 14.65
C ILE A 329 -28.45 -5.26 16.02
N TYR A 330 -27.63 -4.30 16.47
CA TYR A 330 -26.93 -4.29 17.76
C TYR A 330 -27.29 -3.03 18.57
N PRO A 331 -28.48 -2.98 19.20
CA PRO A 331 -28.96 -1.78 19.90
C PRO A 331 -28.07 -1.34 21.08
N THR A 332 -27.36 -2.29 21.69
CA THR A 332 -26.45 -2.06 22.82
C THR A 332 -25.04 -1.69 22.39
N ALA A 333 -24.76 -1.57 21.08
CA ALA A 333 -23.43 -1.21 20.60
C ALA A 333 -23.01 0.18 21.11
N ASN A 334 -21.81 0.26 21.68
CA ASN A 334 -21.25 1.50 22.20
C ASN A 334 -20.65 2.32 21.06
N LEU A 335 -21.42 3.28 20.56
CA LEU A 335 -21.06 4.13 19.44
C LEU A 335 -20.92 5.59 19.87
N THR A 336 -19.91 6.27 19.35
CA THR A 336 -19.77 7.72 19.39
C THR A 336 -19.82 8.29 17.98
N LYS A 337 -20.30 9.53 17.82
CA LYS A 337 -20.23 10.23 16.53
C LYS A 337 -18.92 11.01 16.45
N SER A 338 -18.26 10.98 15.30
CA SER A 338 -17.13 11.87 15.03
C SER A 338 -17.59 13.34 14.92
N ALA A 339 -16.64 14.27 14.95
CA ALA A 339 -16.92 15.70 14.80
C ALA A 339 -17.23 16.05 13.33
N ASP A 340 -17.81 17.23 13.12
CA ASP A 340 -18.00 17.78 11.78
C ASP A 340 -16.63 18.02 11.13
N TRP A 341 -16.43 17.49 9.93
CA TRP A 341 -15.16 17.62 9.21
C TRP A 341 -15.26 18.59 8.03
N ALA A 342 -14.30 19.51 7.94
CA ALA A 342 -14.09 20.46 6.82
C ALA A 342 -15.34 21.22 6.32
N GLY A 343 -16.33 21.45 7.18
CA GLY A 343 -17.57 22.15 6.82
C GLY A 343 -18.54 21.35 5.95
N PHE A 344 -18.37 20.03 5.85
CA PHE A 344 -19.36 19.17 5.21
C PHE A 344 -20.68 19.21 5.98
N PRO A 345 -21.84 19.13 5.30
CA PRO A 345 -23.13 19.01 5.97
C PRO A 345 -23.16 17.79 6.90
N HIS A 346 -23.80 17.92 8.06
CA HIS A 346 -23.89 16.88 9.12
C HIS A 346 -24.21 15.48 8.58
N GLN A 347 -25.13 15.39 7.59
CA GLN A 347 -25.54 14.12 6.97
C GLN A 347 -24.42 13.38 6.22
N TYR A 348 -23.33 14.07 5.86
CA TYR A 348 -22.18 13.54 5.12
C TYR A 348 -20.91 13.47 5.97
N THR A 349 -20.97 13.77 7.26
CA THR A 349 -19.85 13.65 8.22
C THR A 349 -20.40 13.01 9.51
N ASN A 350 -19.77 13.24 10.67
CA ASN A 350 -20.17 12.66 11.97
C ASN A 350 -20.36 11.14 11.93
N VAL A 351 -19.46 10.47 11.20
CA VAL A 351 -19.46 9.02 11.02
C VAL A 351 -19.43 8.34 12.39
N TYR A 352 -20.24 7.29 12.56
CA TYR A 352 -20.24 6.53 13.79
C TYR A 352 -18.94 5.74 13.96
N PHE A 353 -18.37 5.90 15.14
CA PHE A 353 -17.22 5.17 15.63
C PHE A 353 -17.66 4.16 16.69
N LEU A 354 -17.34 2.90 16.48
CA LEU A 354 -17.54 1.82 17.43
C LEU A 354 -16.42 1.83 18.47
N SER A 355 -16.78 1.82 19.75
CA SER A 355 -15.81 1.79 20.84
C SER A 355 -14.89 0.56 20.74
N PRO A 356 -13.57 0.70 20.91
CA PRO A 356 -12.65 -0.44 20.89
C PRO A 356 -12.85 -1.39 22.09
N LEU A 357 -13.59 -0.95 23.12
CA LEU A 357 -13.99 -1.79 24.27
C LEU A 357 -15.26 -2.59 23.99
N ASP A 358 -15.97 -2.32 22.90
CA ASP A 358 -17.13 -3.10 22.51
C ASP A 358 -16.67 -4.43 21.87
N SER A 359 -17.27 -5.54 22.29
CA SER A 359 -17.01 -6.88 21.73
C SER A 359 -17.21 -6.95 20.20
N LEU A 360 -18.09 -6.10 19.66
CA LEU A 360 -18.35 -6.01 18.23
C LEU A 360 -17.11 -5.49 17.48
N TYR A 361 -16.27 -4.65 18.09
CA TYR A 361 -15.07 -4.11 17.44
C TYR A 361 -14.11 -5.23 17.04
N LYS A 362 -13.81 -6.13 17.98
CA LYS A 362 -12.97 -7.31 17.73
C LYS A 362 -13.62 -8.25 16.71
N THR A 363 -14.93 -8.42 16.78
CA THR A 363 -15.69 -9.28 15.86
C THR A 363 -15.61 -8.78 14.42
N ILE A 364 -15.86 -7.48 14.19
CA ILE A 364 -15.79 -6.86 12.86
C ILE A 364 -14.34 -6.86 12.37
N GLY A 365 -13.39 -6.40 13.19
CA GLY A 365 -11.98 -6.36 12.83
C GLY A 365 -11.43 -7.73 12.42
N SER A 366 -11.76 -8.78 13.16
CA SER A 366 -11.32 -10.14 12.83
C SER A 366 -11.92 -10.64 11.51
N LYS A 367 -13.19 -10.31 11.23
CA LYS A 367 -13.84 -10.66 9.95
C LYS A 367 -13.22 -9.92 8.77
N VAL A 368 -12.91 -8.62 8.94
CA VAL A 368 -12.25 -7.81 7.90
C VAL A 368 -10.87 -8.39 7.59
N ILE A 369 -10.02 -8.62 8.60
CA ILE A 369 -8.68 -9.18 8.37
C ILE A 369 -8.78 -10.54 7.69
N ARG A 370 -9.65 -11.43 8.16
CA ARG A 370 -9.83 -12.75 7.55
C ARG A 370 -10.24 -12.66 6.08
N LEU A 371 -11.23 -11.84 5.74
CA LEU A 371 -11.66 -11.69 4.35
C LEU A 371 -10.59 -11.01 3.48
N VAL A 372 -9.85 -10.04 4.02
CA VAL A 372 -8.68 -9.46 3.33
C VAL A 372 -7.64 -10.53 3.02
N GLU A 373 -7.32 -11.38 3.99
CA GLU A 373 -6.36 -12.48 3.82
C GLU A 373 -6.87 -13.53 2.82
N GLU A 374 -8.16 -13.89 2.86
CA GLU A 374 -8.79 -14.84 1.95
C GLU A 374 -8.82 -14.32 0.50
N GLU A 375 -9.20 -13.04 0.30
CA GLU A 375 -9.36 -12.46 -1.04
C GLU A 375 -8.06 -11.96 -1.66
N PHE A 376 -7.15 -11.41 -0.83
CA PHE A 376 -5.96 -10.72 -1.31
C PHE A 376 -4.66 -11.35 -0.82
N GLY A 377 -4.67 -12.41 0.00
CA GLY A 377 -3.47 -12.88 0.70
C GLY A 377 -2.93 -11.84 1.69
N THR A 378 -1.79 -12.10 2.34
CA THR A 378 -1.20 -11.13 3.28
C THR A 378 0.31 -11.20 3.39
N ASP A 379 0.86 -10.06 3.79
CA ASP A 379 2.25 -9.83 4.14
C ASP A 379 2.36 -9.32 5.60
N HIS A 380 1.24 -9.43 6.34
CA HIS A 380 1.06 -9.06 7.75
C HIS A 380 1.32 -7.58 8.09
N ILE A 381 1.10 -6.68 7.13
CA ILE A 381 1.19 -5.23 7.35
C ILE A 381 -0.16 -4.62 6.96
N TYR A 382 -0.80 -3.99 7.94
CA TYR A 382 -2.14 -3.43 7.80
C TYR A 382 -2.18 -1.94 8.16
N ASN A 383 -3.04 -1.18 7.50
CA ASN A 383 -3.27 0.24 7.76
C ASN A 383 -4.68 0.48 8.30
N ALA A 384 -4.76 1.19 9.42
CA ALA A 384 -5.99 1.70 10.01
C ALA A 384 -5.71 3.01 10.74
N ASP A 385 -6.51 4.04 10.47
CA ASP A 385 -6.39 5.36 11.06
C ASP A 385 -7.75 5.80 11.62
N THR A 386 -7.86 5.90 12.94
CA THR A 386 -9.15 6.13 13.63
C THR A 386 -9.47 7.61 13.86
N PHE A 387 -8.45 8.45 14.08
CA PHE A 387 -8.63 9.87 14.42
C PHE A 387 -7.84 10.76 13.47
N ASN A 388 -7.89 10.45 12.17
CA ASN A 388 -7.24 11.26 11.16
C ASN A 388 -8.08 12.51 10.87
N GLU A 389 -7.63 13.65 11.36
CA GLU A 389 -8.31 14.96 11.30
C GLU A 389 -9.67 14.95 12.00
#